data_AF-A0A6P6LY95-F1
#
_entry.id   AF-A0A6P6LY95-F1
#
_cell.length_a   1.000
_cell.length_b   1.000
_cell.length_c   1.000
_cell.angle_alpha   90.00
_cell.angle_beta   90.00
_cell.angle_gamma   90.00
#
_symmetry.space_group_name_H-M   'P 1'
#
loop_
_entity.id
_entity.type
_entity.pdbx_description
1 polymer ?
#
loop_
_entity_poly.entity_id
_entity_poly.type
_entity_poly.pdbx_seq_one_letter_code
_entity_poly.pdbx_strand_id
1 'polypeptide(L)' 'MDKIAEQMEGYSGADITNVCRDASLMAMRRRIEGLTPERYETCQKDEMHMPTTMEDFETALTKVSKSVSAADLEKYENG' A
#
# COMPACT_ATOMS: atom_id res chain seq x y z
N MET A 1 7.61 5.52 -10.21
CA MET A 1 7.62 5.85 -8.78
C MET A 1 7.21 7.29 -8.54
N ASP A 2 7.64 8.23 -9.38
CA ASP A 2 7.39 9.68 -9.20
C ASP A 2 5.90 10.06 -9.02
N LYS A 3 4.98 9.46 -9.79
CA LYS A 3 3.54 9.71 -9.64
C LYS A 3 2.97 9.39 -8.26
N ILE A 4 3.45 8.32 -7.63
CA ILE A 4 3.00 7.92 -6.28
C ILE A 4 3.62 8.85 -5.25
N ALA A 5 4.89 9.23 -5.43
CA ALA A 5 5.55 10.20 -4.56
C ALA A 5 4.82 11.55 -4.55
N GLU A 6 4.41 12.06 -5.72
CA GLU A 6 3.58 13.27 -5.84
C GLU A 6 2.21 13.11 -5.16
N GLN A 7 1.57 11.93 -5.28
CA GLN A 7 0.29 11.67 -4.61
C GLN A 7 0.41 11.53 -3.09
N MET A 8 1.58 11.12 -2.61
CA MET A 8 1.91 10.98 -1.19
C MET A 8 2.44 12.27 -0.57
N GLU A 9 2.46 13.37 -1.30
CA GLU A 9 2.79 14.68 -0.75
C GLU A 9 1.77 15.06 0.36
N GLY A 10 2.30 15.39 1.53
CA GLY A 10 1.52 15.63 2.76
C GLY A 10 1.11 14.38 3.54
N TYR A 11 1.55 13.18 3.15
CA TYR A 11 1.37 11.97 3.97
C TYR A 11 2.45 11.93 5.07
N SER A 12 2.09 11.53 6.30
CA SER A 12 3.09 11.27 7.32
C SER A 12 3.90 10.01 6.98
N GLY A 13 5.06 9.83 7.62
CA GLY A 13 5.82 8.58 7.53
C GLY A 13 4.99 7.35 7.96
N ALA A 14 4.01 7.54 8.87
CA ALA A 14 3.08 6.49 9.27
C ALA A 14 2.08 6.15 8.14
N ASP A 15 1.54 7.17 7.46
CA ASP A 15 0.63 6.96 6.32
C ASP A 15 1.34 6.27 5.15
N ILE A 16 2.57 6.69 4.84
CA ILE A 16 3.39 6.06 3.78
C ILE A 16 3.64 4.59 4.12
N THR A 17 3.97 4.30 5.38
CA THR A 17 4.15 2.91 5.84
C THR A 17 2.88 2.09 5.69
N ASN A 18 1.72 2.67 6.02
CA ASN A 18 0.43 2.00 5.87
C ASN A 18 0.08 1.74 4.40
N VAL A 19 0.30 2.70 3.51
CA VAL A 19 0.09 2.50 2.06
C VAL A 19 1.01 1.40 1.53
N CYS A 20 2.30 1.41 1.88
CA CYS A 20 3.24 0.37 1.46
C CYS A 20 2.84 -1.02 1.97
N ARG A 21 2.35 -1.10 3.22
CA ARG A 21 1.85 -2.34 3.81
C ARG A 21 0.60 -2.83 3.07
N ASP A 22 -0.38 -1.96 2.84
CA ASP A 22 -1.61 -2.30 2.15
C ASP A 22 -1.37 -2.70 0.71
N ALA A 23 -0.49 -1.99 -0.01
CA ALA A 23 -0.11 -2.34 -1.37
C ALA A 23 0.54 -3.74 -1.43
N SER A 24 1.43 -4.06 -0.48
CA SER A 24 2.04 -5.39 -0.37
C SER A 24 0.99 -6.48 -0.08
N LEU A 25 0.01 -6.18 0.77
CA LEU A 25 -1.09 -7.09 1.07
C LEU A 25 -2.06 -7.26 -0.12
N MET A 26 -2.27 -6.22 -0.93
CA MET A 26 -3.07 -6.32 -2.16
C MET A 26 -2.41 -7.24 -3.18
N ALA A 27 -1.08 -7.13 -3.37
CA ALA A 27 -0.34 -8.03 -4.25
C ALA A 27 -0.46 -9.50 -3.80
N MET A 28 -0.33 -9.74 -2.50
CA MET A 28 -0.53 -11.06 -1.90
C MET A 28 -1.98 -11.53 -2.04
N ARG A 29 -2.95 -10.65 -1.81
CA ARG A 29 -4.39 -10.95 -1.91
C ARG A 29 -4.75 -11.37 -3.33
N ARG A 30 -4.30 -10.64 -4.35
CA ARG A 30 -4.53 -11.01 -5.76
C ARG A 30 -3.95 -12.37 -6.12
N ARG A 31 -2.85 -12.77 -5.49
CA ARG A 31 -2.24 -14.09 -5.71
C ARG A 31 -3.08 -15.23 -5.14
N ILE A 32 -3.71 -15.01 -3.98
CA ILE A 32 -4.58 -16.00 -3.32
C ILE A 32 -6.02 -15.96 -3.85
N GLU A 33 -6.45 -14.85 -4.43
CA GLU A 33 -7.77 -14.67 -5.01
C GLU A 33 -7.88 -15.54 -6.28
N GLY A 34 -8.70 -16.60 -6.20
CA GLY A 34 -8.82 -17.61 -7.26
C GLY A 34 -7.99 -18.88 -7.04
N LEU A 35 -7.19 -18.96 -5.98
CA LEU A 35 -6.62 -20.24 -5.55
C LEU A 35 -7.66 -21.08 -4.79
N THR A 36 -7.72 -22.37 -5.12
CA THR A 36 -8.44 -23.33 -4.27
C THR A 36 -7.64 -23.62 -3.00
N PRO A 37 -8.29 -24.02 -1.89
CA PRO A 37 -7.60 -24.33 -0.63
C PRO A 37 -6.45 -25.33 -0.81
N GLU A 38 -6.66 -26.31 -1.68
CA GLU A 38 -5.68 -27.37 -2.00
C GLU A 38 -4.43 -26.85 -2.74
N ARG A 39 -4.60 -25.80 -3.56
CA ARG A 39 -3.48 -25.09 -4.21
C ARG A 39 -2.77 -24.16 -3.23
N TYR A 40 -3.51 -23.55 -2.31
CA TYR A 40 -2.92 -22.71 -1.26
C TYR A 40 -1.98 -23.50 -0.35
N GLU A 41 -2.35 -24.72 0.05
CA GLU A 41 -1.49 -25.59 0.89
C GLU A 41 -0.24 -26.10 0.17
N THR A 42 -0.30 -26.20 -1.17
CA THR A 42 0.81 -26.70 -2.00
C THR A 42 1.69 -25.59 -2.58
N CYS A 43 1.26 -24.32 -2.51
CA CYS A 43 2.07 -23.18 -2.93
C CYS A 43 3.30 -23.03 -2.03
N GLN A 44 4.47 -23.00 -2.64
CA GLN A 44 5.71 -22.70 -1.92
C GLN A 44 5.73 -21.24 -1.47
N LYS A 45 6.34 -20.96 -0.31
CA LYS A 45 6.44 -19.59 0.22
C LYS A 45 7.13 -18.62 -0.76
N ASP A 46 8.05 -19.11 -1.58
CA ASP A 46 8.70 -18.32 -2.64
C ASP A 46 7.75 -17.95 -3.78
N GLU A 47 6.72 -18.76 -4.08
CA GLU A 47 5.71 -18.43 -5.09
C GLU A 47 4.69 -17.37 -4.61
N MET A 48 4.71 -17.04 -3.31
CA MET A 48 3.88 -15.97 -2.73
C MET A 48 4.55 -14.61 -2.78
N HIS A 49 5.85 -14.53 -3.12
CA HIS A 49 6.56 -13.27 -3.35
C HIS A 49 6.20 -12.71 -4.73
N MET A 50 5.02 -12.09 -4.83
CA MET A 50 4.68 -11.26 -5.98
C MET A 50 5.22 -9.85 -5.82
N PRO A 51 5.82 -9.26 -6.86
CA PRO A 51 6.22 -7.86 -6.83
C PRO A 51 4.97 -6.98 -6.72
N THR A 52 5.01 -6.03 -5.79
CA THR A 52 3.96 -5.01 -5.68
C THR A 52 3.94 -4.17 -6.95
N THR A 53 2.76 -4.01 -7.53
CA THR A 53 2.56 -3.22 -8.75
C THR A 53 2.03 -1.82 -8.42
N MET A 54 2.10 -0.91 -9.38
CA MET A 54 1.56 0.45 -9.22
C MET A 54 0.05 0.45 -8.94
N GLU A 55 -0.69 -0.51 -9.50
CA GLU A 55 -2.14 -0.67 -9.27
C GLU A 55 -2.45 -1.03 -7.81
N ASP A 56 -1.57 -1.78 -7.13
CA ASP A 56 -1.70 -2.05 -5.70
C ASP A 56 -1.56 -0.76 -4.89
N PHE A 57 -0.62 0.10 -5.28
CA PHE A 57 -0.41 1.39 -4.64
C PHE A 57 -1.58 2.33 -4.89
N GLU A 58 -2.10 2.42 -6.11
CA GLU A 58 -3.29 3.22 -6.42
C GLU A 58 -4.50 2.74 -5.60
N THR A 59 -4.71 1.42 -5.53
CA THR A 59 -5.78 0.82 -4.71
C THR A 59 -5.58 1.12 -3.23
N ALA A 60 -4.35 0.99 -2.71
CA ALA A 60 -4.02 1.31 -1.32
C ALA A 60 -4.24 2.80 -1.03
N LEU A 61 -3.85 3.70 -1.92
CA LEU A 61 -4.06 5.14 -1.80
C LEU A 61 -5.56 5.51 -1.78
N THR A 62 -6.42 4.80 -2.53
CA THR A 62 -7.87 5.03 -2.44
C THR A 62 -8.49 4.58 -1.11
N LYS A 63 -7.84 3.65 -0.40
CA LYS A 63 -8.32 3.13 0.90
C LYS A 63 -7.74 3.87 2.09
N VAL A 64 -6.49 4.31 1.97
CA VAL A 64 -5.79 5.07 3.03
C VAL A 64 -6.10 6.55 2.84
N SER A 65 -7.07 7.05 3.62
CA SER A 65 -7.31 8.48 3.76
C SER A 65 -6.14 9.14 4.50
N LYS A 66 -5.72 10.33 4.06
CA LYS A 66 -4.69 11.15 4.74
C LYS A 66 -5.04 11.30 6.22
N SER A 67 -4.23 10.75 7.12
CA SER A 67 -4.47 10.87 8.57
C SER A 67 -4.03 12.23 9.11
N VAL A 68 -3.09 12.88 8.43
CA VAL A 68 -2.68 14.26 8.68
C VAL A 68 -3.60 15.18 7.90
N SER A 69 -4.38 16.00 8.62
CA SER A 69 -5.17 17.04 7.98
C SER A 69 -4.22 18.13 7.46
N ALA A 70 -4.57 18.84 6.38
CA ALA A 70 -3.75 19.96 5.87
C ALA A 70 -3.45 21.01 6.98
N ALA A 71 -4.31 21.09 7.99
CA ALA A 71 -4.14 21.94 9.17
C ALA A 71 -3.02 21.49 10.13
N ASP A 72 -2.63 20.21 10.13
CA ASP A 72 -1.52 19.70 10.94
C ASP A 72 -0.16 19.90 10.26
N LEU A 73 -0.13 19.92 8.92
CA LEU A 73 1.06 20.26 8.12
C LEU A 73 1.46 21.74 8.27
N GLU A 74 0.48 22.64 8.25
CA GLU A 74 0.71 24.09 8.40
C GLU A 74 1.32 24.47 9.75
N LYS A 75 1.05 23.67 10.81
CA LYS A 75 1.65 23.86 12.13
C LYS A 75 3.11 23.41 12.23
N TYR A 76 3.56 22.50 11.36
CA TYR A 76 4.94 22.03 11.33
C TYR A 76 5.83 22.91 10.45
N GLU A 77 5.30 23.55 9.40
CA GLU A 77 6.08 24.47 8.56
C GLU A 77 6.26 25.87 9.16
N ASN A 78 5.41 26.27 10.11
CA ASN A 78 5.49 27.58 10.78
C ASN A 78 6.01 27.50 12.24
N GLY A 79 6.69 26.42 12.60
CA GLY A 79 7.27 26.18 13.94
C GLY A 79 8.76 26.51 14.03
#